data_AF-A0A9E2NQN3-F1
#
_entry.id   AF-A0A9E2NQN3-F1
#
_cell.length_a   1.000
_cell.length_b   1.000
_cell.length_c   1.000
_cell.angle_alpha   90.00
_cell.angle_beta   90.00
_cell.angle_gamma   90.00
#
_symmetry.space_group_name_H-M   'P 1'
#
loop_
_entity.id
_entity.type
_entity.pdbx_description
1 polymer ?
#
loop_
_entity_poly.entity_id
_entity_poly.type
_entity_poly.pdbx_seq_one_letter_code
_entity_poly.pdbx_strand_id
1 'polypeptide(L)'
;MTQIQQQFFALLRAGLWGKAPDASLFGAGTDWAALLAAAKKQSVQAVVLDGVQLLPADCRPPKPIYLQWCALSLHTEEQNELLNRELNHLYALMRAHGIEPVLVKGQAVAQCYRHPEHRRCGDIDFYIGLEDYERANALLRPEATQEEEEIFKHACMHWHGVIVENHRILISLSRPAADRRMQQLTAAWGRDKAACPLLRVGETEARVPPAAFHTAYVLTHAALHFLNEGIGMRQVCDWACLLHAHHADDELREVARLLRCFGLARAARLFGALLVRQLDFPAEWLPVPCGPKDFAKAEWLLQDIWAGGNFGVGQHRKRPRGYWAGKWYTLRRVVKRCWQMGALAPGEAFWYPIMVAVHSVQMQVKMRMRR
;
A
#
# COMPACT_ATOMS: atom_id res chain seq x y z
N MET A 1 14.70 17.54 9.64
CA MET A 1 13.23 17.46 9.80
C MET A 1 12.72 18.78 10.34
N THR A 2 11.55 19.24 9.89
CA THR A 2 10.87 20.42 10.45
C THR A 2 10.21 20.07 11.79
N GLN A 3 9.79 21.08 12.56
CA GLN A 3 9.07 20.88 13.82
C GLN A 3 7.78 20.07 13.61
N ILE A 4 7.00 20.38 12.57
CA ILE A 4 5.79 19.63 12.21
C ILE A 4 6.09 18.17 11.90
N GLN A 5 7.20 17.87 11.21
CA GLN A 5 7.59 16.48 10.95
C GLN A 5 7.92 15.77 12.26
N GLN A 6 8.68 16.38 13.16
CA GLN A 6 9.02 15.79 14.46
C GLN A 6 7.77 15.46 15.28
N GLN A 7 6.85 16.43 15.42
CA GLN A 7 5.57 16.27 16.11
C GLN A 7 4.70 15.19 15.45
N PHE A 8 4.58 15.22 14.12
CA PHE A 8 3.82 14.23 13.35
C PHE A 8 4.33 12.81 13.60
N PHE A 9 5.64 12.58 13.49
CA PHE A 9 6.20 11.25 13.67
C PHE A 9 6.14 10.79 15.13
N ALA A 10 6.26 11.70 16.11
CA ALA A 10 6.03 11.36 17.51
C ALA A 10 4.60 10.82 17.74
N LEU A 11 3.59 11.51 17.20
CA LEU A 11 2.19 11.05 17.27
C LEU A 11 1.95 9.76 16.49
N LEU A 12 2.48 9.64 15.27
CA LEU A 12 2.29 8.45 14.45
C LEU A 12 2.87 7.20 15.12
N ARG A 13 4.07 7.30 15.71
CA ARG A 13 4.68 6.21 16.49
C ARG A 13 3.86 5.84 17.70
N ALA A 14 3.38 6.84 18.43
CA ALA A 14 2.52 6.62 19.58
C ALA A 14 1.23 5.89 19.21
N GLY A 15 0.61 6.27 18.09
CA GLY A 15 -0.57 5.59 17.58
C GLY A 15 -0.33 4.15 17.16
N LEU A 16 0.75 3.90 16.41
CA LEU A 16 1.12 2.56 15.96
C LEU A 16 1.45 1.61 17.11
N TRP A 17 2.23 2.08 18.09
CA TRP A 17 2.85 1.21 19.11
C TRP A 17 2.28 1.36 20.52
N GLY A 18 1.36 2.30 20.73
CA GLY A 18 0.73 2.55 22.03
C GLY A 18 1.64 3.09 23.12
N LYS A 19 2.80 3.64 22.74
CA LYS A 19 3.73 4.29 23.67
C LYS A 19 3.46 5.80 23.69
N ALA A 20 3.40 6.40 24.87
CA ALA A 20 3.17 7.83 24.99
C ALA A 20 4.26 8.62 24.21
N PRO A 21 3.87 9.63 23.42
CA PRO A 21 4.82 10.47 22.71
C PRO A 21 5.53 11.42 23.67
N ASP A 22 6.69 11.96 23.26
CA ASP A 22 7.37 13.01 23.99
C ASP A 22 6.50 14.29 24.03
N ALA A 23 5.89 14.55 25.19
CA ALA A 23 5.00 15.67 25.41
C ALA A 23 5.71 17.03 25.28
N SER A 24 7.04 17.09 25.42
CA SER A 24 7.79 18.34 25.30
C SER A 24 7.77 18.93 23.88
N LEU A 25 7.42 18.10 22.89
CA LEU A 25 7.22 18.52 21.52
C LEU A 25 5.91 19.31 21.32
N PHE A 26 5.00 19.32 22.30
CA PHE A 26 3.65 19.88 22.19
C PHE A 26 3.41 20.97 23.25
N GLY A 27 2.97 22.14 22.81
CA GLY A 27 2.69 23.27 23.69
C GLY A 27 1.80 24.32 23.04
N ALA A 28 1.75 25.52 23.62
CA ALA A 28 0.86 26.60 23.16
C ALA A 28 1.08 27.01 21.68
N GLY A 29 2.31 26.86 21.16
CA GLY A 29 2.66 27.18 19.77
C GLY A 29 2.47 26.03 18.77
N THR A 30 1.91 24.88 19.19
CA THR A 30 1.72 23.74 18.29
C THR A 30 0.66 24.03 17.23
N ASP A 31 1.05 23.93 15.96
CA ASP A 31 0.13 24.06 14.82
C ASP A 31 -0.62 22.73 14.57
N TRP A 32 -1.68 22.54 15.34
CA TRP A 32 -2.55 21.36 15.24
C TRP A 32 -3.27 21.26 13.90
N ALA A 33 -3.55 22.38 13.23
CA ALA A 33 -4.19 22.38 11.92
C ALA A 33 -3.23 21.82 10.85
N ALA A 34 -1.96 22.21 10.90
CA ALA A 34 -0.92 21.66 10.04
C ALA A 34 -0.67 20.16 10.32
N LEU A 35 -0.69 19.73 11.58
CA LEU A 35 -0.56 18.31 11.93
C LEU A 35 -1.72 17.46 11.38
N LEU A 36 -2.96 17.91 11.57
CA LEU A 36 -4.13 17.24 10.98
C LEU A 36 -4.06 17.23 9.45
N ALA A 37 -3.65 18.34 8.82
CA ALA A 37 -3.49 18.40 7.37
C ALA A 37 -2.42 17.42 6.87
N ALA A 38 -1.29 17.31 7.57
CA ALA A 38 -0.24 16.34 7.27
C ALA A 38 -0.74 14.90 7.43
N ALA A 39 -1.46 14.61 8.51
CA ALA A 39 -2.04 13.29 8.77
C ALA A 39 -3.04 12.86 7.69
N LYS A 40 -3.91 13.77 7.25
CA LYS A 40 -4.83 13.53 6.12
C LYS A 40 -4.06 13.30 4.82
N LYS A 41 -3.08 14.15 4.52
CA LYS A 41 -2.24 14.03 3.31
C LYS A 41 -1.51 12.69 3.24
N GLN A 42 -1.11 12.16 4.40
CA GLN A 42 -0.41 10.89 4.52
C GLN A 42 -1.36 9.69 4.69
N SER A 43 -2.68 9.91 4.76
CA SER A 43 -3.73 8.90 4.95
C SER A 43 -3.56 8.05 6.22
N VAL A 44 -3.11 8.68 7.31
CA VAL A 44 -2.89 8.05 8.63
C VAL A 44 -3.59 8.82 9.74
N GLN A 45 -4.65 9.56 9.43
CA GLN A 45 -5.26 10.48 10.39
C GLN A 45 -5.85 9.82 11.64
N ALA A 46 -6.48 8.64 11.54
CA ALA A 46 -7.00 7.94 12.70
C ALA A 46 -5.85 7.40 13.59
N VAL A 47 -4.82 6.79 12.99
CA VAL A 47 -3.62 6.35 13.72
C VAL A 47 -2.91 7.52 14.43
N VAL A 48 -2.81 8.68 13.79
CA VAL A 48 -2.22 9.85 14.45
C VAL A 48 -3.11 10.36 15.60
N LEU A 49 -4.45 10.26 15.47
CA LEU A 49 -5.36 10.59 16.57
C LEU A 49 -5.14 9.68 17.78
N ASP A 50 -4.87 8.39 17.58
CA ASP A 50 -4.51 7.47 18.67
C ASP A 50 -3.29 7.98 19.45
N GLY A 51 -2.29 8.47 18.73
CA GLY A 51 -1.12 9.11 19.33
C GLY A 51 -1.46 10.39 20.09
N VAL A 52 -2.38 11.20 19.56
CA VAL A 52 -2.86 12.42 20.23
C VAL A 52 -3.60 12.08 21.53
N GLN A 53 -4.38 11.00 21.55
CA GLN A 53 -5.09 10.55 22.75
C GLN A 53 -4.16 10.07 23.86
N LEU A 54 -2.91 9.72 23.53
CA LEU A 54 -1.88 9.34 24.50
C LEU A 54 -1.13 10.55 25.09
N LEU A 55 -1.36 11.77 24.60
CA LEU A 55 -0.80 12.98 25.21
C LEU A 55 -1.50 13.33 26.54
N PRO A 56 -0.80 14.01 27.48
CA PRO A 56 -1.43 14.69 28.60
C PRO A 56 -2.52 15.66 28.12
N ALA A 57 -3.59 15.84 28.90
CA ALA A 57 -4.74 16.64 28.50
C ALA A 57 -4.37 18.07 28.07
N ASP A 58 -3.44 18.70 28.78
CA ASP A 58 -2.99 20.08 28.50
C ASP A 58 -2.08 20.20 27.26
N CYS A 59 -1.59 19.06 26.77
CA CYS A 59 -0.77 18.96 25.55
C CYS A 59 -1.60 18.56 24.32
N ARG A 60 -2.93 18.45 24.41
CA ARG A 60 -3.81 18.03 23.31
C ARG A 60 -4.27 19.21 22.45
N PRO A 61 -4.79 18.96 21.23
CA PRO A 61 -5.36 20.00 20.39
C PRO A 61 -6.51 20.74 21.06
N PRO A 62 -6.73 22.03 20.71
CA PRO A 62 -7.95 22.74 21.08
C PRO A 62 -9.20 21.99 20.63
N LYS A 63 -10.27 22.08 21.44
CA LYS A 63 -11.53 21.32 21.25
C LYS A 63 -12.07 21.33 19.80
N PRO A 64 -12.10 22.45 19.05
CA PRO A 64 -12.61 22.45 17.68
C PRO A 64 -11.83 21.53 16.73
N ILE A 65 -10.49 21.58 16.78
CA ILE A 65 -9.62 20.74 15.94
C ILE A 65 -9.70 19.28 16.40
N TYR A 66 -9.74 19.04 17.71
CA TYR A 66 -9.87 17.71 18.27
C TYR A 66 -11.16 17.01 17.81
N LEU A 67 -12.31 17.70 17.88
CA LEU A 67 -13.60 17.18 17.40
C LEU A 67 -13.61 16.92 15.89
N GLN A 68 -12.99 17.81 15.09
CA GLN A 68 -12.83 17.58 13.66
C GLN A 68 -12.01 16.31 13.40
N TRP A 69 -10.96 16.08 14.17
CA TRP A 69 -10.11 14.89 14.04
C TRP A 69 -10.86 13.61 14.42
N CYS A 70 -11.64 13.64 15.50
CA CYS A 70 -12.50 12.54 15.91
C CYS A 70 -13.51 12.19 14.80
N ALA A 71 -14.19 13.18 14.23
CA ALA A 71 -15.16 12.96 13.14
C ALA A 71 -14.52 12.29 11.90
N LEU A 72 -13.28 12.65 11.56
CA LEU A 72 -12.55 12.01 10.46
C LEU A 72 -12.13 10.56 10.76
N SER A 73 -11.93 10.24 12.03
CA SER A 73 -11.55 8.89 12.48
C SER A 73 -12.78 7.98 12.52
N LEU A 74 -13.89 8.46 13.06
CA LEU A 74 -15.21 7.81 12.97
C LEU A 74 -15.59 7.50 11.52
N HIS A 75 -15.40 8.46 10.60
CA HIS A 75 -15.64 8.21 9.18
C HIS A 75 -14.74 7.10 8.59
N THR A 76 -13.51 6.97 9.10
CA THR A 76 -12.60 5.88 8.70
C THR A 76 -13.09 4.54 9.22
N GLU A 77 -13.58 4.50 10.46
CA GLU A 77 -14.18 3.32 11.09
C GLU A 77 -15.44 2.88 10.32
N GLU A 78 -16.38 3.79 10.04
CA GLU A 78 -17.60 3.52 9.24
C GLU A 78 -17.27 2.95 7.85
N GLN A 79 -16.25 3.51 7.17
CA GLN A 79 -15.80 2.99 5.88
C GLN A 79 -15.23 1.57 5.99
N ASN A 80 -14.48 1.29 7.06
CA ASN A 80 -13.93 -0.03 7.30
C ASN A 80 -15.02 -1.05 7.68
N GLU A 81 -16.04 -0.64 8.43
CA GLU A 81 -17.21 -1.47 8.71
C GLU A 81 -17.96 -1.84 7.42
N LEU A 82 -18.21 -0.85 6.55
CA LEU A 82 -18.80 -1.09 5.22
C LEU A 82 -17.96 -2.11 4.42
N LEU A 83 -16.64 -1.90 4.37
CA LEU A 83 -15.74 -2.82 3.66
C LEU A 83 -15.75 -4.23 4.27
N ASN A 84 -15.77 -4.37 5.59
CA ASN A 84 -15.81 -5.67 6.26
C ASN A 84 -17.13 -6.41 6.01
N ARG A 85 -18.26 -5.69 5.96
CA ARG A 85 -19.57 -6.25 5.62
C ARG A 85 -19.62 -6.73 4.18
N GLU A 86 -19.22 -5.90 3.22
CA GLU A 86 -19.22 -6.31 1.81
C GLU A 86 -18.18 -7.39 1.54
N LEU A 87 -17.05 -7.40 2.27
CA LEU A 87 -16.10 -8.50 2.25
C LEU A 87 -16.77 -9.84 2.64
N ASN A 88 -17.61 -9.85 3.67
CA ASN A 88 -18.36 -11.03 4.08
C ASN A 88 -19.30 -11.51 2.97
N HIS A 89 -20.08 -10.60 2.39
CA HIS A 89 -20.99 -10.90 1.28
C HIS A 89 -20.23 -11.47 0.06
N LEU A 90 -19.11 -10.86 -0.32
CA LEU A 90 -18.30 -11.30 -1.46
C LEU A 90 -17.72 -12.70 -1.22
N TYR A 91 -17.19 -12.97 -0.03
CA TYR A 91 -16.70 -14.31 0.33
C TYR A 91 -17.82 -15.35 0.30
N ALA A 92 -18.98 -15.04 0.87
CA ALA A 92 -20.13 -15.93 0.86
C ALA A 92 -20.61 -16.23 -0.57
N LEU A 93 -20.74 -15.19 -1.41
CA LEU A 93 -21.15 -15.30 -2.81
C LEU A 93 -20.17 -16.16 -3.62
N MET A 94 -18.87 -15.86 -3.56
CA MET A 94 -17.87 -16.58 -4.34
C MET A 94 -17.74 -18.04 -3.88
N ARG A 95 -17.72 -18.31 -2.56
CA ARG A 95 -17.62 -19.67 -2.03
C ARG A 95 -18.86 -20.52 -2.34
N ALA A 96 -20.05 -19.94 -2.31
CA ALA A 96 -21.28 -20.63 -2.74
C ALA A 96 -21.21 -21.11 -4.21
N HIS A 97 -20.37 -20.46 -5.03
CA HIS A 97 -20.12 -20.83 -6.42
C HIS A 97 -18.79 -21.59 -6.62
N GLY A 98 -18.20 -22.11 -5.54
CA GLY A 98 -16.98 -22.91 -5.58
C GLY A 98 -15.72 -22.12 -5.97
N ILE A 99 -15.72 -20.80 -5.74
CA ILE A 99 -14.56 -19.94 -5.96
C ILE A 99 -14.01 -19.56 -4.59
N GLU A 100 -12.75 -19.88 -4.33
CA GLU A 100 -12.04 -19.44 -3.13
C GLU A 100 -11.18 -18.21 -3.47
N PRO A 101 -11.57 -16.99 -3.03
CA PRO A 101 -10.77 -15.79 -3.23
C PRO A 101 -9.74 -15.62 -2.10
N VAL A 102 -8.55 -15.10 -2.44
CA VAL A 102 -7.51 -14.78 -1.46
C VAL A 102 -7.42 -13.27 -1.28
N LEU A 103 -7.76 -12.77 -0.09
CA LEU A 103 -7.71 -11.35 0.27
C LEU A 103 -6.25 -10.89 0.34
N VAL A 104 -5.94 -9.80 -0.34
CA VAL A 104 -4.61 -9.18 -0.28
C VAL A 104 -4.71 -7.71 0.12
N LYS A 105 -3.70 -7.21 0.83
CA LYS A 105 -3.61 -5.80 1.28
C LYS A 105 -4.84 -5.42 2.13
N GLY A 106 -5.34 -4.18 1.98
CA GLY A 106 -6.62 -3.76 2.54
C GLY A 106 -6.83 -4.14 4.01
N GLN A 107 -7.93 -4.83 4.22
CA GLN A 107 -8.46 -5.28 5.50
C GLN A 107 -7.62 -6.42 6.11
N ALA A 108 -6.87 -7.18 5.29
CA ALA A 108 -5.94 -8.18 5.81
C ALA A 108 -4.76 -7.49 6.52
N VAL A 109 -4.21 -6.43 5.93
CA VAL A 109 -3.12 -5.66 6.55
C VAL A 109 -3.62 -4.86 7.74
N ALA A 110 -4.88 -4.41 7.72
CA ALA A 110 -5.50 -3.73 8.85
C ALA A 110 -5.44 -4.56 10.14
N GLN A 111 -5.57 -5.89 10.06
CA GLN A 111 -5.49 -6.77 11.24
C GLN A 111 -4.11 -6.76 11.94
N CYS A 112 -3.08 -6.22 11.31
CA CYS A 112 -1.74 -6.06 11.90
C CYS A 112 -1.56 -4.72 12.65
N TYR A 113 -2.53 -3.79 12.54
CA TYR A 113 -2.50 -2.52 13.27
C TYR A 113 -3.03 -2.73 14.70
N ARG A 114 -2.59 -1.88 15.62
CA ARG A 114 -3.10 -1.84 17.00
C ARG A 114 -4.63 -1.68 17.06
N HIS A 115 -5.16 -0.82 16.18
CA HIS A 115 -6.58 -0.57 15.97
C HIS A 115 -6.87 -0.82 14.49
N PRO A 116 -7.31 -2.03 14.10
CA PRO A 116 -7.59 -2.36 12.70
C PRO A 116 -8.55 -1.38 12.02
N GLU A 117 -9.56 -0.90 12.76
CA GLU A 117 -10.57 0.08 12.36
C GLU A 117 -9.99 1.46 12.01
N HIS A 118 -8.79 1.80 12.49
CA HIS A 118 -8.12 3.08 12.21
C HIS A 118 -7.21 3.03 10.97
N ARG A 119 -6.97 1.84 10.40
CA ARG A 119 -6.23 1.70 9.14
C ARG A 119 -7.15 2.09 7.99
N ARG A 120 -6.89 3.23 7.35
CA ARG A 120 -7.69 3.68 6.20
C ARG A 120 -7.55 2.74 4.99
N CYS A 121 -8.59 1.96 4.72
CA CYS A 121 -8.72 1.13 3.52
C CYS A 121 -9.38 1.90 2.37
N GLY A 122 -9.26 1.39 1.13
CA GLY A 122 -9.83 2.03 -0.06
C GLY A 122 -10.66 1.05 -0.87
N ASP A 123 -10.04 -0.05 -1.26
CA ASP A 123 -10.54 -1.13 -2.10
C ASP A 123 -10.50 -2.48 -1.35
N ILE A 124 -11.20 -3.47 -1.91
CA ILE A 124 -11.07 -4.89 -1.58
C ILE A 124 -10.30 -5.54 -2.74
N ASP A 125 -9.04 -5.91 -2.50
CA ASP A 125 -8.24 -6.64 -3.48
C ASP A 125 -8.31 -8.15 -3.24
N PHE A 126 -8.74 -8.90 -4.26
CA PHE A 126 -8.69 -10.36 -4.25
C PHE A 126 -7.70 -10.90 -5.27
N TYR A 127 -6.93 -11.92 -4.89
CA TYR A 127 -6.39 -12.85 -5.87
C TYR A 127 -7.38 -13.96 -6.16
N ILE A 128 -7.89 -13.96 -7.39
CA ILE A 128 -8.80 -14.97 -7.93
C ILE A 128 -8.02 -16.03 -8.71
N GLY A 129 -6.93 -15.65 -9.38
CA GLY A 129 -6.19 -16.52 -10.29
C GLY A 129 -6.86 -16.66 -11.65
N LEU A 130 -6.13 -17.19 -12.63
CA LEU A 130 -6.56 -17.20 -14.04
C LEU A 130 -7.81 -18.05 -14.30
N GLU A 131 -7.93 -19.19 -13.62
CA GLU A 131 -8.98 -20.19 -13.87
C GLU A 131 -10.37 -19.69 -13.46
N ASP A 132 -10.46 -19.04 -12.30
CA ASP A 132 -11.73 -18.56 -11.75
C ASP A 132 -12.04 -17.10 -12.11
N TYR A 133 -11.13 -16.39 -12.78
CA TYR A 133 -11.23 -14.95 -13.00
C TYR A 133 -12.53 -14.51 -13.67
N GLU A 134 -12.85 -15.10 -14.83
CA GLU A 134 -14.05 -14.74 -15.57
C GLU A 134 -15.32 -15.15 -14.82
N ARG A 135 -15.29 -16.28 -14.10
CA ARG A 135 -16.41 -16.75 -13.29
C ARG A 135 -16.68 -15.79 -12.13
N ALA A 136 -15.64 -15.37 -11.41
CA ALA A 136 -15.76 -14.42 -10.31
C ALA A 136 -16.27 -13.06 -10.80
N ASN A 137 -15.77 -12.56 -11.92
CA ASN A 137 -16.26 -11.30 -12.49
C ASN A 137 -17.71 -11.40 -12.97
N ALA A 138 -18.09 -12.51 -13.61
CA ALA A 138 -19.47 -12.74 -14.03
C ALA A 138 -20.46 -12.80 -12.85
N LEU A 139 -20.03 -13.24 -11.66
CA LEU A 139 -20.85 -13.21 -10.46
C LEU A 139 -21.09 -11.79 -9.92
N LEU A 140 -20.10 -10.91 -10.03
CA LEU A 140 -20.17 -9.54 -9.51
C LEU A 140 -20.83 -8.56 -10.49
N ARG A 141 -20.72 -8.78 -11.80
CA ARG A 141 -21.27 -7.86 -12.82
C ARG A 141 -22.77 -7.55 -12.68
N PRO A 142 -23.65 -8.49 -12.32
CA PRO A 142 -25.09 -8.21 -12.23
C PRO A 142 -25.49 -7.16 -11.19
N GLU A 143 -24.78 -7.07 -10.06
CA GLU A 143 -25.07 -6.07 -9.01
C GLU A 143 -24.02 -4.93 -8.96
N ALA A 144 -22.99 -4.99 -9.81
CA ALA A 144 -22.03 -3.90 -9.95
C ALA A 144 -22.70 -2.66 -10.54
N THR A 145 -22.53 -1.50 -9.90
CA THR A 145 -23.08 -0.24 -10.39
C THR A 145 -22.22 0.38 -11.50
N GLN A 146 -20.94 0.04 -11.53
CA GLN A 146 -19.97 0.52 -12.52
C GLN A 146 -18.80 -0.48 -12.61
N GLU A 147 -18.25 -0.64 -13.82
CA GLU A 147 -17.01 -1.39 -14.08
C GLU A 147 -16.02 -0.42 -14.76
N GLU A 148 -14.78 -0.35 -14.25
CA GLU A 148 -13.72 0.42 -14.90
C GLU A 148 -13.14 -0.34 -16.11
N GLU A 149 -12.36 0.34 -16.95
CA GLU A 149 -11.68 -0.33 -18.07
C GLU A 149 -10.75 -1.44 -17.53
N GLU A 150 -11.05 -2.68 -17.88
CA GLU A 150 -10.28 -3.83 -17.44
C GLU A 150 -8.82 -3.71 -17.92
N ILE A 151 -7.89 -3.87 -16.98
CA ILE A 151 -6.47 -3.89 -17.29
C ILE A 151 -5.93 -5.30 -17.24
N PHE A 152 -4.74 -5.50 -17.80
CA PHE A 152 -4.13 -6.83 -17.95
C PHE A 152 -4.08 -7.66 -16.65
N LYS A 153 -4.04 -7.03 -15.47
CA LYS A 153 -3.92 -7.72 -14.17
C LYS A 153 -5.25 -8.02 -13.45
N HIS A 154 -6.26 -7.17 -13.60
CA HIS A 154 -7.49 -7.23 -12.80
C HIS A 154 -8.69 -6.60 -13.52
N ALA A 155 -9.88 -6.88 -12.99
CA ALA A 155 -11.10 -6.12 -13.22
C ALA A 155 -11.39 -5.30 -11.95
N CYS A 156 -11.89 -4.08 -12.13
CA CYS A 156 -12.25 -3.17 -11.05
C CYS A 156 -13.74 -2.83 -11.16
N MET A 157 -14.50 -3.13 -10.10
CA MET A 157 -15.96 -2.98 -10.06
C MET A 157 -16.40 -2.22 -8.82
N HIS A 158 -17.38 -1.32 -8.99
CA HIS A 158 -18.09 -0.68 -7.89
C HIS A 158 -19.24 -1.59 -7.45
N TRP A 159 -19.14 -2.13 -6.24
CA TRP A 159 -20.06 -3.11 -5.68
C TRP A 159 -20.56 -2.61 -4.33
N HIS A 160 -21.87 -2.37 -4.20
CA HIS A 160 -22.51 -1.98 -2.92
C HIS A 160 -21.81 -0.82 -2.17
N GLY A 161 -21.32 0.17 -2.91
CA GLY A 161 -20.64 1.33 -2.33
C GLY A 161 -19.16 1.14 -2.00
N VAL A 162 -18.58 -0.04 -2.29
CA VAL A 162 -17.14 -0.31 -2.22
C VAL A 162 -16.54 -0.57 -3.60
N ILE A 163 -15.21 -0.52 -3.70
CA ILE A 163 -14.48 -0.90 -4.91
C ILE A 163 -13.89 -2.28 -4.69
N VAL A 164 -14.09 -3.18 -5.66
CA VAL A 164 -13.56 -4.54 -5.65
C VAL A 164 -12.61 -4.72 -6.83
N GLU A 165 -11.36 -5.08 -6.54
CA GLU A 165 -10.35 -5.46 -7.54
C GLU A 165 -10.17 -6.97 -7.55
N ASN A 166 -10.70 -7.65 -8.57
CA ASN A 166 -10.48 -9.07 -8.78
C ASN A 166 -9.21 -9.26 -9.61
N HIS A 167 -8.14 -9.83 -9.04
CA HIS A 167 -6.88 -10.06 -9.73
C HIS A 167 -6.77 -11.48 -10.30
N ARG A 168 -6.51 -11.58 -11.61
CA ARG A 168 -5.92 -12.79 -12.21
C ARG A 168 -4.40 -12.83 -12.02
N ILE A 169 -3.77 -11.66 -11.96
CA ILE A 169 -2.33 -11.48 -11.73
C ILE A 169 -2.18 -10.46 -10.61
N LEU A 170 -1.50 -10.84 -9.52
CA LEU A 170 -1.34 -9.95 -8.36
C LEU A 170 -0.55 -8.68 -8.67
N ILE A 171 0.57 -8.84 -9.35
CA ILE A 171 1.49 -7.76 -9.73
C ILE A 171 2.41 -8.25 -10.84
N SER A 172 2.87 -7.33 -11.68
CA SER A 172 3.89 -7.61 -12.69
C SER A 172 5.10 -6.72 -12.45
N LEU A 173 6.28 -7.32 -12.53
CA LEU A 173 7.57 -6.65 -12.42
C LEU A 173 8.14 -6.40 -13.82
N SER A 174 8.87 -5.30 -13.98
CA SER A 174 9.45 -4.92 -15.27
C SER A 174 10.63 -5.83 -15.63
N ARG A 175 11.41 -6.30 -14.65
CA ARG A 175 12.53 -7.22 -14.89
C ARG A 175 12.01 -8.65 -15.14
N PRO A 176 12.21 -9.25 -16.34
CA PRO A 176 11.58 -10.53 -16.69
C PRO A 176 11.89 -11.71 -15.75
N ALA A 177 13.13 -11.81 -15.27
CA ALA A 177 13.51 -12.88 -14.34
C ALA A 177 12.84 -12.72 -12.96
N ALA A 178 12.67 -11.47 -12.50
CA ALA A 178 12.00 -11.17 -11.24
C ALA A 178 10.49 -11.42 -11.37
N ASP A 179 9.89 -10.97 -12.48
CA ASP A 179 8.48 -11.19 -12.80
C ASP A 179 8.16 -12.68 -12.90
N ARG A 180 8.95 -13.46 -13.65
CA ARG A 180 8.80 -14.91 -13.73
C ARG A 180 8.80 -15.55 -12.35
N ARG A 181 9.70 -15.12 -11.45
CA ARG A 181 9.76 -15.63 -10.08
C ARG A 181 8.53 -15.24 -9.25
N MET A 182 8.05 -14.00 -9.38
CA MET A 182 6.79 -13.54 -8.77
C MET A 182 5.60 -14.39 -9.22
N GLN A 183 5.45 -14.61 -10.54
CA GLN A 183 4.36 -15.41 -11.09
C GLN A 183 4.44 -16.87 -10.65
N GLN A 184 5.63 -17.47 -10.65
CA GLN A 184 5.84 -18.85 -10.18
C GLN A 184 5.47 -19.02 -8.71
N LEU A 185 5.87 -18.09 -7.85
CA LEU A 185 5.57 -18.15 -6.42
C LEU A 185 4.07 -17.94 -6.17
N THR A 186 3.46 -16.96 -6.84
CA THR A 186 2.02 -16.72 -6.79
C THR A 186 1.23 -17.95 -7.21
N ALA A 187 1.61 -18.58 -8.33
CA ALA A 187 0.97 -19.81 -8.79
C ALA A 187 1.22 -20.98 -7.81
N ALA A 188 2.39 -21.06 -7.18
CA ALA A 188 2.71 -22.17 -6.28
C ALA A 188 1.76 -22.24 -5.09
N TRP A 189 1.51 -21.13 -4.39
CA TRP A 189 0.52 -21.09 -3.30
C TRP A 189 -0.91 -20.91 -3.81
N GLY A 190 -1.10 -20.28 -4.97
CA GLY A 190 -2.42 -20.06 -5.58
C GLY A 190 -3.07 -21.31 -6.20
N ARG A 191 -2.35 -22.43 -6.34
CA ARG A 191 -2.92 -23.72 -6.78
C ARG A 191 -3.85 -24.33 -5.75
N ASP A 192 -3.57 -24.12 -4.47
CA ASP A 192 -4.41 -24.59 -3.37
C ASP A 192 -4.72 -23.39 -2.46
N LYS A 193 -5.67 -22.57 -2.92
CA LYS A 193 -6.15 -21.40 -2.19
C LYS A 193 -6.80 -21.79 -0.84
N ALA A 194 -7.31 -23.02 -0.73
CA ALA A 194 -7.87 -23.54 0.52
C ALA A 194 -6.80 -23.93 1.55
N ALA A 195 -5.55 -24.16 1.13
CA ALA A 195 -4.41 -24.35 2.04
C ALA A 195 -3.77 -23.02 2.50
N CYS A 196 -4.16 -21.89 1.92
CA CYS A 196 -3.66 -20.58 2.35
C CYS A 196 -4.09 -20.27 3.80
N PRO A 197 -3.27 -19.53 4.58
CA PRO A 197 -3.63 -19.16 5.95
C PRO A 197 -5.00 -18.49 6.06
N LEU A 198 -5.71 -18.79 7.15
CA LEU A 198 -6.95 -18.12 7.52
C LEU A 198 -6.67 -16.89 8.38
N LEU A 199 -7.34 -15.80 8.06
CA LEU A 199 -7.35 -14.57 8.83
C LEU A 199 -8.80 -14.17 9.10
N ARG A 200 -9.14 -13.91 10.35
CA ARG A 200 -10.46 -13.38 10.72
C ARG A 200 -10.48 -11.88 10.46
N VAL A 201 -11.44 -11.42 9.66
CA VAL A 201 -11.69 -10.00 9.37
C VAL A 201 -13.16 -9.72 9.63
N GLY A 202 -13.47 -9.14 10.80
CA GLY A 202 -14.85 -9.05 11.29
C GLY A 202 -15.47 -10.44 11.38
N GLU A 203 -16.61 -10.64 10.71
CA GLU A 203 -17.30 -11.94 10.65
C GLU A 203 -16.73 -12.89 9.58
N THR A 204 -15.81 -12.41 8.73
CA THR A 204 -15.30 -13.15 7.58
C THR A 204 -14.06 -13.96 7.94
N GLU A 205 -14.06 -15.25 7.60
CA GLU A 205 -12.84 -16.06 7.54
C GLU A 205 -12.21 -15.94 6.16
N ALA A 206 -11.25 -15.05 6.02
CA ALA A 206 -10.57 -14.77 4.75
C ALA A 206 -9.34 -15.66 4.56
N ARG A 207 -9.11 -16.15 3.35
CA ARG A 207 -7.81 -16.71 2.96
C ARG A 207 -6.87 -15.57 2.61
N VAL A 208 -5.65 -15.60 3.11
CA VAL A 208 -4.60 -14.60 2.79
C VAL A 208 -3.35 -15.29 2.25
N PRO A 209 -2.47 -14.62 1.51
CA PRO A 209 -1.24 -15.25 1.04
C PRO A 209 -0.37 -15.69 2.22
N PRO A 210 0.57 -16.63 2.01
CA PRO A 210 1.57 -16.96 3.04
C PRO A 210 2.24 -15.71 3.60
N ALA A 211 2.38 -15.60 4.92
CA ALA A 211 2.77 -14.37 5.61
C ALA A 211 4.03 -13.72 5.02
N ALA A 212 5.12 -14.49 4.85
CA ALA A 212 6.36 -13.97 4.25
C ALA A 212 6.17 -13.46 2.81
N PHE A 213 5.31 -14.10 2.02
CA PHE A 213 4.97 -13.65 0.67
C PHE A 213 4.14 -12.36 0.73
N HIS A 214 3.12 -12.29 1.58
CA HIS A 214 2.28 -11.10 1.73
C HIS A 214 3.09 -9.89 2.20
N THR A 215 3.98 -10.06 3.16
CA THR A 215 4.90 -9.02 3.64
C THR A 215 5.84 -8.52 2.54
N ALA A 216 6.43 -9.42 1.75
CA ALA A 216 7.25 -9.03 0.60
C ALA A 216 6.43 -8.36 -0.51
N TYR A 217 5.20 -8.83 -0.74
CA TYR A 217 4.27 -8.29 -1.73
C TYR A 217 3.84 -6.86 -1.40
N VAL A 218 3.52 -6.55 -0.13
CA VAL A 218 3.11 -5.20 0.27
C VAL A 218 4.22 -4.18 0.04
N LEU A 219 5.48 -4.50 0.37
CA LEU A 219 6.61 -3.63 0.04
C LEU A 219 6.80 -3.52 -1.48
N THR A 220 6.66 -4.64 -2.21
CA THR A 220 6.77 -4.64 -3.68
C THR A 220 5.74 -3.72 -4.32
N HIS A 221 4.50 -3.80 -3.87
CA HIS A 221 3.39 -2.95 -4.30
C HIS A 221 3.66 -1.48 -3.99
N ALA A 222 4.08 -1.17 -2.76
CA ALA A 222 4.46 0.19 -2.36
C ALA A 222 5.60 0.75 -3.21
N ALA A 223 6.64 -0.06 -3.45
CA ALA A 223 7.80 0.33 -4.25
C ALA A 223 7.43 0.62 -5.71
N LEU A 224 6.50 -0.13 -6.31
CA LEU A 224 6.02 0.13 -7.68
C LEU A 224 5.07 1.33 -7.76
N HIS A 225 4.20 1.52 -6.77
CA HIS A 225 3.32 2.69 -6.71
C HIS A 225 4.07 3.99 -6.53
N PHE A 226 5.16 3.98 -5.76
CA PHE A 226 6.08 5.10 -5.66
C PHE A 226 6.55 5.59 -7.05
N LEU A 227 6.68 4.67 -8.02
CA LEU A 227 7.10 4.98 -9.39
C LEU A 227 5.99 5.63 -10.21
N ASN A 228 4.76 5.14 -10.09
CA ASN A 228 3.69 5.51 -11.00
C ASN A 228 2.90 6.72 -10.51
N GLU A 229 2.71 6.82 -9.19
CA GLU A 229 1.77 7.76 -8.57
C GLU A 229 2.42 8.48 -7.38
N GLY A 230 3.18 7.77 -6.56
CA GLY A 230 3.72 8.23 -5.28
C GLY A 230 3.15 7.38 -4.14
N ILE A 231 3.68 7.53 -2.92
CA ILE A 231 3.13 6.87 -1.73
C ILE A 231 3.05 7.85 -0.56
N GLY A 232 2.18 7.52 0.40
CA GLY A 232 2.11 8.21 1.68
C GLY A 232 2.74 7.37 2.79
N MET A 233 2.69 7.90 4.01
CA MET A 233 3.13 7.15 5.19
C MET A 233 2.29 5.90 5.45
N ARG A 234 1.04 5.83 4.97
CA ARG A 234 0.21 4.61 5.09
C ARG A 234 0.92 3.37 4.55
N GLN A 235 1.54 3.44 3.37
CA GLN A 235 2.25 2.29 2.79
C GLN A 235 3.49 1.88 3.60
N VAL A 236 4.16 2.85 4.23
CA VAL A 236 5.29 2.59 5.13
C VAL A 236 4.79 1.94 6.43
N CYS A 237 3.68 2.43 6.98
CA CYS A 237 3.04 1.87 8.18
C CYS A 237 2.51 0.45 7.93
N ASP A 238 1.90 0.19 6.77
CA ASP A 238 1.40 -1.13 6.36
C ASP A 238 2.53 -2.17 6.42
N TRP A 239 3.70 -1.84 5.88
CA TRP A 239 4.85 -2.75 5.93
C TRP A 239 5.44 -2.88 7.35
N ALA A 240 5.46 -1.79 8.13
CA ALA A 240 5.88 -1.83 9.53
C ALA A 240 5.01 -2.76 10.38
N CYS A 241 3.68 -2.67 10.23
CA CYS A 241 2.72 -3.48 10.98
C CYS A 241 2.81 -4.96 10.58
N LEU A 242 3.00 -5.27 9.29
CA LEU A 242 3.23 -6.65 8.84
C LEU A 242 4.51 -7.25 9.40
N LEU A 243 5.62 -6.50 9.40
CA LEU A 243 6.85 -6.95 10.03
C LEU A 243 6.68 -7.11 11.54
N HIS A 244 5.99 -6.17 12.20
CA HIS A 244 5.68 -6.28 13.63
C HIS A 244 4.87 -7.55 13.95
N ALA A 245 3.90 -7.92 13.11
CA ALA A 245 3.10 -9.12 13.30
C ALA A 245 3.84 -10.43 12.93
N HIS A 246 4.80 -10.36 12.00
CA HIS A 246 5.47 -11.53 11.39
C HIS A 246 7.00 -11.35 11.36
N HIS A 247 7.63 -11.37 12.54
CA HIS A 247 9.08 -11.15 12.72
C HIS A 247 9.85 -12.38 13.22
N ALA A 248 9.30 -13.59 13.08
CA ALA A 248 10.07 -14.79 13.41
C ALA A 248 11.30 -14.91 12.47
N ASP A 249 12.41 -15.47 12.96
CA ASP A 249 13.70 -15.49 12.23
C ASP A 249 13.61 -16.20 10.88
N ASP A 250 12.82 -17.26 10.76
CA ASP A 250 12.56 -17.97 9.52
C ASP A 250 11.67 -17.15 8.56
N GLU A 251 10.63 -16.47 9.07
CA GLU A 251 9.80 -15.55 8.29
C GLU A 251 10.62 -14.39 7.73
N LEU A 252 11.41 -13.71 8.56
CA LEU A 252 12.27 -12.59 8.13
C LEU A 252 13.30 -13.05 7.08
N ARG A 253 13.90 -14.23 7.25
CA ARG A 253 14.81 -14.81 6.25
C ARG A 253 14.11 -15.07 4.93
N GLU A 254 12.87 -15.55 4.97
CA GLU A 254 12.08 -15.80 3.76
C GLU A 254 11.65 -14.50 3.08
N VAL A 255 11.17 -13.50 3.82
CA VAL A 255 10.89 -12.15 3.31
C VAL A 255 12.12 -11.56 2.63
N ALA A 256 13.30 -11.68 3.25
CA ALA A 256 14.56 -11.23 2.69
C ALA A 256 14.90 -11.95 1.38
N ARG A 257 14.69 -13.27 1.33
CA ARG A 257 14.91 -14.09 0.13
C ARG A 257 13.99 -13.64 -1.01
N LEU A 258 12.70 -13.45 -0.73
CA LEU A 258 11.70 -13.00 -1.69
C LEU A 258 12.04 -11.62 -2.26
N LEU A 259 12.33 -10.65 -1.38
CA LEU A 259 12.70 -9.29 -1.80
C LEU A 259 13.99 -9.26 -2.64
N ARG A 260 14.97 -10.14 -2.35
CA ARG A 260 16.14 -10.33 -3.21
C ARG A 260 15.75 -10.89 -4.58
N CYS A 261 14.91 -11.93 -4.62
CA CYS A 261 14.42 -12.52 -5.87
C CYS A 261 13.65 -11.50 -6.74
N PHE A 262 12.90 -10.60 -6.12
CA PHE A 262 12.15 -9.55 -6.81
C PHE A 262 13.01 -8.33 -7.18
N GLY A 263 14.30 -8.31 -6.80
CA GLY A 263 15.19 -7.19 -7.08
C GLY A 263 14.97 -5.95 -6.20
N LEU A 264 14.33 -6.12 -5.04
CA LEU A 264 13.87 -5.07 -4.15
C LEU A 264 14.63 -4.98 -2.82
N ALA A 265 15.77 -5.65 -2.70
CA ALA A 265 16.60 -5.55 -1.50
C ALA A 265 17.08 -4.12 -1.19
N ARG A 266 17.23 -3.24 -2.20
CA ARG A 266 17.55 -1.83 -1.96
C ARG A 266 16.35 -1.05 -1.42
N ALA A 267 15.16 -1.26 -1.98
CA ALA A 267 13.92 -0.69 -1.46
C ALA A 267 13.70 -1.13 0.00
N ALA A 268 13.89 -2.41 0.30
CA ALA A 268 13.78 -2.95 1.66
C ALA A 268 14.69 -2.23 2.66
N ARG A 269 15.95 -1.97 2.30
CA ARG A 269 16.87 -1.23 3.17
C ARG A 269 16.48 0.23 3.35
N LEU A 270 15.98 0.89 2.31
CA LEU A 270 15.56 2.30 2.39
C LEU A 270 14.27 2.47 3.19
N PHE A 271 13.28 1.58 3.00
CA PHE A 271 12.09 1.55 3.83
C PHE A 271 12.45 1.16 5.27
N GLY A 272 13.29 0.14 5.48
CA GLY A 272 13.75 -0.27 6.81
C GLY A 272 14.46 0.86 7.56
N ALA A 273 15.27 1.64 6.85
CA ALA A 273 15.88 2.86 7.37
C ALA A 273 14.85 3.91 7.82
N LEU A 274 13.73 4.09 7.09
CA LEU A 274 12.62 4.93 7.54
C LEU A 274 11.92 4.36 8.77
N LEU A 275 11.68 3.05 8.81
CA LEU A 275 11.05 2.38 9.94
C LEU A 275 11.86 2.63 11.22
N VAL A 276 13.17 2.38 11.18
CA VAL A 276 14.06 2.56 12.33
C VAL A 276 14.15 4.03 12.74
N ARG A 277 14.33 4.95 11.79
CA ARG A 277 14.62 6.37 12.11
C ARG A 277 13.39 7.19 12.44
N GLN A 278 12.24 6.86 11.85
CA GLN A 278 11.03 7.69 11.93
C GLN A 278 9.89 7.00 12.64
N LEU A 279 9.88 5.66 12.69
CA LEU A 279 8.83 4.90 13.35
C LEU A 279 9.30 4.15 14.61
N ASP A 280 10.53 4.38 15.09
CA ASP A 280 11.15 3.68 16.24
C ASP A 280 11.02 2.15 16.14
N PHE A 281 11.10 1.63 14.91
CA PHE A 281 10.98 0.20 14.64
C PHE A 281 12.29 -0.53 15.02
N PRO A 282 12.24 -1.70 15.68
CA PRO A 282 13.43 -2.47 16.03
C PRO A 282 14.22 -2.90 14.79
N ALA A 283 15.53 -2.67 14.78
CA ALA A 283 16.38 -2.96 13.62
C ALA A 283 16.56 -4.46 13.39
N GLU A 284 16.48 -5.26 14.46
CA GLU A 284 16.51 -6.72 14.45
C GLU A 284 15.31 -7.34 13.72
N TRP A 285 14.18 -6.62 13.64
CA TRP A 285 12.98 -7.08 12.93
C TRP A 285 13.00 -6.70 11.44
N LEU A 286 14.10 -6.16 10.93
CA LEU A 286 14.25 -5.88 9.52
C LEU A 286 14.71 -7.14 8.76
N PRO A 287 14.01 -7.54 7.68
CA PRO A 287 14.41 -8.70 6.88
C PRO A 287 15.71 -8.45 6.11
N VAL A 288 16.00 -7.18 5.78
CA VAL A 288 17.24 -6.78 5.13
C VAL A 288 17.88 -5.67 5.96
N PRO A 289 19.04 -5.91 6.61
CA PRO A 289 19.70 -4.91 7.43
C PRO A 289 20.04 -3.64 6.63
N CYS A 290 19.79 -2.48 7.22
CA CYS A 290 20.17 -1.18 6.67
C CYS A 290 21.38 -0.60 7.42
N GLY A 291 22.20 0.19 6.72
CA GLY A 291 23.37 0.84 7.32
C GLY A 291 23.35 2.37 7.21
N PRO A 292 24.42 3.06 7.68
CA PRO A 292 24.51 4.52 7.66
C PRO A 292 24.27 5.17 6.29
N LYS A 293 24.75 4.53 5.22
CA LYS A 293 24.55 4.99 3.83
C LYS A 293 23.08 4.95 3.41
N ASP A 294 22.30 4.01 3.95
CA ASP A 294 20.88 3.88 3.66
C ASP A 294 20.08 4.94 4.43
N PHE A 295 20.47 5.30 5.65
CA PHE A 295 19.83 6.39 6.41
C PHE A 295 19.91 7.74 5.66
N ALA A 296 21.07 8.07 5.10
CA ALA A 296 21.23 9.29 4.31
C ALA A 296 20.33 9.33 3.07
N LYS A 297 20.10 8.17 2.42
CA LYS A 297 19.22 8.04 1.25
C LYS A 297 17.75 7.95 1.62
N ALA A 298 17.44 7.41 2.80
CA ALA A 298 16.08 7.34 3.31
C ALA A 298 15.50 8.74 3.53
N GLU A 299 16.33 9.73 3.89
CA GLU A 299 15.88 11.13 3.99
C GLU A 299 15.30 11.64 2.66
N TRP A 300 15.91 11.31 1.52
CA TRP A 300 15.34 11.67 0.21
C TRP A 300 13.96 11.03 0.00
N LEU A 301 13.82 9.74 0.32
CA LEU A 301 12.54 9.03 0.22
C LEU A 301 11.49 9.67 1.14
N LEU A 302 11.87 10.02 2.37
CA LEU A 302 11.01 10.70 3.33
C LEU A 302 10.51 12.04 2.79
N GLN A 303 11.39 12.85 2.22
CA GLN A 303 11.01 14.15 1.68
C GLN A 303 10.08 14.01 0.47
N ASP A 304 10.27 13.00 -0.37
CA ASP A 304 9.35 12.71 -1.48
C ASP A 304 7.96 12.28 -0.97
N ILE A 305 7.89 11.36 0.00
CA ILE A 305 6.64 10.93 0.66
C ILE A 305 5.95 12.13 1.33
N TRP A 306 6.72 12.94 2.07
CA TRP A 306 6.20 14.12 2.78
C TRP A 306 5.64 15.16 1.82
N ALA A 307 6.34 15.43 0.71
CA ALA A 307 5.94 16.39 -0.31
C ALA A 307 4.78 15.88 -1.18
N GLY A 308 4.80 14.60 -1.58
CA GLY A 308 3.82 13.99 -2.47
C GLY A 308 2.47 13.68 -1.80
N GLY A 309 2.49 13.18 -0.57
CA GLY A 309 1.31 12.59 0.07
C GLY A 309 0.90 11.26 -0.59
N ASN A 310 -0.16 10.64 -0.07
CA ASN A 310 -0.66 9.36 -0.59
C ASN A 310 -1.00 9.48 -2.09
N PHE A 311 -0.38 8.63 -2.91
CA PHE A 311 -0.52 8.60 -4.38
C PHE A 311 -0.30 9.93 -5.11
N GLY A 312 0.46 10.86 -4.52
CA GLY A 312 0.81 12.11 -5.20
C GLY A 312 -0.39 13.04 -5.40
N VAL A 313 -1.45 12.93 -4.59
CA VAL A 313 -2.62 13.82 -4.64
C VAL A 313 -2.22 15.30 -4.51
N GLY A 314 -1.11 15.61 -3.83
CA GLY A 314 -0.55 16.96 -3.77
C GLY A 314 0.20 17.43 -5.03
N GLN A 315 0.38 16.57 -6.03
CA GLN A 315 1.19 16.83 -7.24
C GLN A 315 0.48 16.46 -8.56
N HIS A 316 -0.82 16.15 -8.56
CA HIS A 316 -1.57 15.87 -9.79
C HIS A 316 -1.66 17.12 -10.70
N ARG A 317 -0.65 17.30 -11.55
CA ARG A 317 -0.77 18.16 -12.74
C ARG A 317 -1.62 17.44 -13.79
N LYS A 318 -2.68 18.09 -14.28
CA LYS A 318 -3.52 17.58 -15.37
C LYS A 318 -2.65 17.18 -16.56
N ARG A 319 -2.83 15.95 -17.07
CA ARG A 319 -2.16 15.49 -18.29
C ARG A 319 -2.59 16.38 -19.46
N PRO A 320 -1.66 16.91 -20.27
CA PRO A 320 -2.02 17.73 -21.43
C PRO A 320 -2.85 16.92 -22.44
N ARG A 321 -3.87 17.56 -23.03
CA ARG A 321 -4.72 16.97 -24.08
C ARG A 321 -3.90 16.77 -25.37
N GLY A 322 -4.19 15.70 -26.10
CA GLY A 322 -3.53 15.33 -27.36
C GLY A 322 -2.58 14.15 -27.22
N TYR A 323 -2.56 13.25 -28.22
CA TYR A 323 -1.84 11.98 -28.17
C TYR A 323 -0.33 12.15 -27.94
N TRP A 324 0.33 12.99 -28.74
CA TRP A 324 1.77 13.22 -28.68
C TRP A 324 2.18 14.02 -27.45
N ALA A 325 1.41 15.05 -27.09
CA ALA A 325 1.64 15.82 -25.86
C ALA A 325 1.47 14.94 -24.60
N GLY A 326 0.44 14.09 -24.59
CA GLY A 326 0.19 13.12 -23.53
C GLY A 326 1.26 12.03 -23.44
N LYS A 327 1.81 11.55 -24.58
CA LYS A 327 2.94 10.61 -24.61
C LYS A 327 4.23 11.26 -24.12
N TRP A 328 4.54 12.48 -24.57
CA TRP A 328 5.73 13.22 -24.13
C TRP A 328 5.68 13.56 -22.64
N TYR A 329 4.52 13.95 -22.12
CA TYR A 329 4.30 14.16 -20.69
C TYR A 329 4.56 12.89 -19.88
N THR A 330 4.03 11.75 -20.35
CA THR A 330 4.24 10.44 -19.73
C THR A 330 5.72 10.08 -19.77
N LEU A 331 6.37 10.21 -20.92
CA LEU A 331 7.79 9.90 -21.09
C LEU A 331 8.69 10.74 -20.17
N ARG A 332 8.49 12.07 -20.11
CA ARG A 332 9.25 12.95 -19.19
C ARG A 332 9.06 12.57 -17.72
N ARG A 333 7.83 12.26 -17.32
CA ARG A 333 7.52 11.82 -15.96
C ARG A 333 8.20 10.48 -15.67
N VAL A 334 8.09 9.52 -16.58
CA VAL A 334 8.72 8.20 -16.49
C VAL A 334 10.23 8.32 -16.40
N VAL A 335 10.90 9.12 -17.24
CA VAL A 335 12.36 9.31 -17.21
C VAL A 335 12.81 9.92 -15.88
N LYS A 336 12.14 10.98 -15.41
CA LYS A 336 12.46 11.60 -14.11
C LYS A 336 12.31 10.60 -12.96
N ARG A 337 11.22 9.83 -12.96
CA ARG A 337 10.96 8.83 -11.91
C ARG A 337 11.84 7.59 -12.01
N CYS A 338 12.23 7.15 -13.21
CA CYS A 338 13.20 6.07 -13.40
C CYS A 338 14.58 6.42 -12.82
N TRP A 339 14.99 7.69 -12.89
CA TRP A 339 16.23 8.14 -12.24
C TRP A 339 16.13 8.03 -10.71
N GLN A 340 15.00 8.47 -10.13
CA GLN A 340 14.69 8.32 -8.70
C GLN A 340 14.61 6.83 -8.27
N MET A 341 14.02 6.00 -9.10
CA MET A 341 13.85 4.55 -8.96
C MET A 341 15.16 3.79 -8.97
N GLY A 342 16.22 4.30 -9.62
CA GLY A 342 17.56 3.72 -9.56
C GLY A 342 18.10 3.58 -8.12
N ALA A 343 17.64 4.42 -7.21
CA ALA A 343 17.98 4.32 -5.78
C ALA A 343 17.24 3.16 -5.08
N LEU A 344 15.98 2.91 -5.44
CA LEU A 344 15.08 1.94 -4.78
C LEU A 344 15.10 0.54 -5.45
N ALA A 345 14.97 0.50 -6.76
CA ALA A 345 14.81 -0.71 -7.56
C ALA A 345 15.53 -0.55 -8.91
N PRO A 346 16.86 -0.74 -8.98
CA PRO A 346 17.65 -0.48 -10.19
C PRO A 346 17.25 -1.36 -11.38
N GLY A 347 16.87 -2.60 -11.10
CA GLY A 347 16.39 -3.52 -12.14
C GLY A 347 15.10 -2.99 -12.76
N GLU A 348 14.14 -2.62 -11.93
CA GLU A 348 12.90 -1.98 -12.40
C GLU A 348 13.22 -0.69 -13.16
N ALA A 349 14.07 0.19 -12.60
CA ALA A 349 14.46 1.49 -13.19
C ALA A 349 14.91 1.37 -14.65
N PHE A 350 15.69 0.32 -14.92
CA PHE A 350 16.20 0.01 -16.23
C PHE A 350 15.14 -0.61 -17.16
N TRP A 351 14.39 -1.60 -16.69
CA TRP A 351 13.46 -2.36 -17.54
C TRP A 351 12.13 -1.64 -17.80
N TYR A 352 11.66 -0.81 -16.87
CA TYR A 352 10.35 -0.18 -16.96
C TYR A 352 10.18 0.70 -18.22
N PRO A 353 11.11 1.59 -18.60
CA PRO A 353 11.02 2.34 -19.86
C PRO A 353 10.96 1.43 -21.10
N ILE A 354 11.71 0.32 -21.08
CA ILE A 354 11.73 -0.66 -22.17
C ILE A 354 10.35 -1.30 -22.29
N MET A 355 9.77 -1.75 -21.19
CA MET A 355 8.43 -2.37 -21.17
C MET A 355 7.34 -1.40 -21.63
N VAL A 356 7.39 -0.14 -21.21
CA VAL A 356 6.45 0.90 -21.67
C VAL A 356 6.57 1.12 -23.19
N ALA A 357 7.80 1.11 -23.74
CA ALA A 357 8.03 1.23 -25.17
C ALA A 357 7.48 0.02 -25.94
N VAL A 358 7.77 -1.21 -25.47
CA VAL A 358 7.26 -2.46 -26.06
C VAL A 358 5.74 -2.49 -26.07
N HIS A 359 5.08 -2.22 -24.94
CA HIS A 359 3.61 -2.16 -24.88
C HIS A 359 3.03 -1.09 -25.80
N SER A 360 3.68 0.08 -25.89
CA SER A 360 3.25 1.14 -26.79
C SER A 360 3.28 0.73 -28.26
N VAL A 361 4.32 -0.02 -28.68
CA VAL A 361 4.44 -0.56 -30.04
C VAL A 361 3.39 -1.64 -30.29
N GLN A 362 3.24 -2.59 -29.36
CA GLN A 362 2.24 -3.66 -29.47
C GLN A 362 0.81 -3.13 -29.60
N MET A 363 0.45 -2.11 -28.82
CA MET A 363 -0.86 -1.45 -28.93
C MET A 363 -1.07 -0.78 -30.28
N GLN A 364 -0.04 -0.12 -30.83
CA GLN A 364 -0.13 0.48 -32.17
C GLN A 364 -0.28 -0.57 -33.27
N VAL A 365 0.42 -1.70 -33.16
CA VAL A 365 0.29 -2.82 -34.09
C VAL A 365 -1.12 -3.41 -34.02
N LYS A 366 -1.65 -3.69 -32.82
CA LYS A 366 -3.03 -4.17 -32.63
C LYS A 366 -4.09 -3.21 -33.19
N MET A 367 -3.92 -1.90 -33.00
CA MET A 367 -4.85 -0.90 -33.55
C MET A 367 -4.81 -0.84 -35.08
N ARG A 368 -3.64 -1.07 -35.70
CA ARG A 368 -3.50 -1.11 -37.16
C ARG A 368 -4.04 -2.39 -37.79
N MET A 369 -4.02 -3.51 -37.07
CA MET A 369 -4.60 -4.79 -37.53
C MET A 369 -6.12 -4.87 -37.35
N ARG A 370 -6.72 -3.96 -36.57
CA ARG A 370 -8.18 -3.83 -36.38
C ARG A 370 -8.84 -2.83 -37.34
N ARG A 371 -8.06 -2.19 -38.21
CA ARG A 371 -8.52 -1.38 -39.33
C ARG A 371 -8.28 -2.17 -40.61
#